data_AF-A0A2K3L4I7-F1
#
_entry.id   AF-A0A2K3L4I7-F1
#
_cell.length_a   1.000
_cell.length_b   1.000
_cell.length_c   1.000
_cell.angle_alpha   90.00
_cell.angle_beta   90.00
_cell.angle_gamma   90.00
#
_symmetry.space_group_name_H-M   'P 1'
#
loop_
_entity.id
_entity.type
_entity.pdbx_description
1 polymer ?
#
loop_
_entity_poly.entity_id
_entity_poly.type
_entity_poly.pdbx_seq_one_letter_code
_entity_poly.pdbx_strand_id
1 'polypeptide(L)'
;MACCTIFIAMELFIAPLHHQPFDPHDGTIPSNHLHNFEHSSMASSFLIYATFSVVLDRFSTSTIIQNELSHLLAAIAFAQQFLLIHLHSRDHMGIEGQYHYLLQILISICFVTTLMGIGFPMSFLVCFVRSVGIIFQGLWLMFMGFMLFTPGYEPKGCFTKLEGDQYMVRCNDEKALHRAISLVNLQFSWFLIGVPIFAVSFYLSMARCYGEKVEYVSLMKEEHYREDGLKKFDVESQCQKITTGVQEQI
;
A
#
# COMPACT_ATOMS: atom_id res chain seq x y z
N MET A 1 7.73 -7.68 -0.99
CA MET A 1 9.20 -7.70 -1.07
C MET A 1 9.68 -8.08 -2.46
N ALA A 2 9.55 -9.35 -2.91
CA ALA A 2 10.06 -9.79 -4.22
C ALA A 2 9.66 -8.91 -5.41
N CYS A 3 8.38 -8.52 -5.53
CA CYS A 3 7.93 -7.65 -6.61
C CYS A 3 8.61 -6.27 -6.59
N CYS A 4 8.78 -5.66 -5.41
CA CYS A 4 9.50 -4.38 -5.28
C CYS A 4 10.97 -4.53 -5.66
N THR A 5 11.64 -5.60 -5.22
CA THR A 5 13.05 -5.84 -5.54
C THR A 5 13.25 -6.05 -7.04
N ILE A 6 12.38 -6.84 -7.67
CA ILE A 6 12.41 -7.06 -9.12
C ILE A 6 12.14 -5.74 -9.85
N PHE A 7 11.14 -4.97 -9.43
CA PHE A 7 10.80 -3.70 -10.07
C PHE A 7 11.96 -2.69 -9.98
N ILE A 8 12.58 -2.53 -8.81
CA ILE A 8 13.77 -1.68 -8.63
C ILE A 8 14.92 -2.16 -9.54
N ALA A 9 15.13 -3.48 -9.62
CA ALA A 9 16.16 -4.03 -10.50
C ALA A 9 15.85 -3.77 -11.98
N MET A 10 14.57 -3.87 -12.37
CA MET A 10 14.11 -3.60 -13.73
C MET A 10 14.38 -2.14 -14.11
N GLU A 11 13.94 -1.21 -13.28
CA GLU A 11 14.06 0.24 -13.51
C GLU A 11 15.51 0.73 -13.50
N LEU A 12 16.40 0.19 -12.65
CA LEU A 12 17.76 0.73 -12.52
C LEU A 12 18.85 -0.01 -13.31
N PHE A 13 18.60 -1.27 -13.69
CA PHE A 13 19.69 -2.12 -14.21
C PHE A 13 19.33 -2.98 -15.42
N ILE A 14 18.05 -3.29 -15.66
CA ILE A 14 17.67 -4.30 -16.67
C ILE A 14 16.98 -3.67 -17.89
N ALA A 15 16.02 -2.77 -17.69
CA ALA A 15 15.22 -2.17 -18.76
C ALA A 15 15.26 -0.63 -18.67
N PRO A 16 15.60 0.10 -19.75
CA PRO A 16 15.95 -0.38 -21.09
C PRO A 16 17.25 -1.21 -21.14
N LEU A 17 17.42 -1.97 -22.21
CA LEU A 17 18.40 -3.07 -22.35
C LEU A 17 19.83 -2.65 -21.92
N HIS A 18 20.27 -3.15 -20.76
CA HIS A 18 21.61 -2.94 -20.18
C HIS A 18 22.01 -1.47 -19.98
N HIS A 19 21.08 -0.63 -19.51
CA HIS A 19 21.42 0.73 -19.09
C HIS A 19 22.10 0.72 -17.70
N GLN A 20 23.16 1.52 -17.53
CA GLN A 20 23.79 1.78 -16.23
C GLN A 20 23.14 3.02 -15.59
N PRO A 21 22.79 2.99 -14.29
CA PRO A 21 22.01 4.08 -13.69
C PRO A 21 22.78 5.40 -13.58
N PHE A 22 24.12 5.34 -13.58
CA PHE A 22 25.01 6.50 -13.49
C PHE A 22 25.86 6.63 -14.75
N ASP A 23 26.21 7.85 -15.11
CA ASP A 23 27.14 8.15 -16.20
C ASP A 23 28.54 7.60 -15.85
N PRO A 24 29.17 6.79 -16.72
CA PRO A 24 30.50 6.22 -16.47
C PRO A 24 31.64 7.24 -16.35
N HIS A 25 31.47 8.45 -16.88
CA HIS A 25 32.52 9.46 -16.97
C HIS A 25 32.54 10.40 -15.76
N ASP A 26 31.37 10.79 -15.24
CA ASP A 26 31.27 11.76 -14.14
C ASP A 26 30.43 11.26 -12.94
N GLY A 27 29.77 10.11 -13.05
CA GLY A 27 28.95 9.51 -11.99
C GLY A 27 27.62 10.24 -11.76
N THR A 28 27.22 11.16 -12.62
CA THR A 28 25.92 11.85 -12.52
C THR A 28 24.78 10.92 -12.93
N ILE A 29 23.54 11.30 -12.61
CA ILE A 29 22.34 10.61 -13.08
C ILE A 29 21.95 11.23 -14.44
N PRO A 30 22.00 10.47 -15.55
CA PRO A 30 21.55 10.95 -16.85
C PRO A 30 20.09 11.41 -16.81
N SER A 31 19.75 12.45 -17.57
CA SER A 31 18.39 13.02 -17.56
C SER A 31 17.32 12.02 -17.99
N ASN A 32 17.64 11.09 -18.89
CA ASN A 32 16.75 10.02 -19.33
C ASN A 32 16.56 8.90 -18.28
N HIS A 33 17.35 8.88 -17.20
CA HIS A 33 17.20 7.91 -16.10
C HIS A 33 16.48 8.49 -14.88
N LEU A 34 16.20 9.81 -14.85
CA LEU A 34 15.59 10.46 -13.69
C LEU A 34 14.23 9.84 -13.32
N HIS A 35 13.37 9.57 -14.31
CA HIS A 35 12.09 8.90 -14.08
C HIS A 35 12.24 7.50 -13.49
N ASN A 36 13.25 6.72 -13.92
CA ASN A 36 13.51 5.39 -13.38
C ASN A 36 13.92 5.45 -11.89
N PHE A 37 14.65 6.49 -11.49
CA PHE A 37 14.99 6.74 -10.09
C PHE A 37 13.77 7.15 -9.27
N GLU A 38 12.88 7.98 -9.81
CA GLU A 38 11.61 8.31 -9.15
C GLU A 38 10.76 7.05 -8.94
N HIS A 39 10.61 6.21 -9.97
CA HIS A 39 9.90 4.94 -9.89
C HIS A 39 10.53 3.99 -8.87
N SER A 40 11.85 3.86 -8.89
CA SER A 40 12.60 3.02 -7.95
C SER A 40 12.48 3.52 -6.52
N SER A 41 12.45 4.84 -6.31
CA SER A 41 12.24 5.46 -5.00
C SER A 41 10.84 5.15 -4.45
N MET A 42 9.80 5.21 -5.29
CA MET A 42 8.46 4.77 -4.92
C MET A 42 8.45 3.31 -4.45
N ALA A 43 9.01 2.39 -5.25
CA ALA A 43 9.06 0.96 -4.91
C ALA A 43 9.92 0.67 -3.66
N SER A 44 11.00 1.44 -3.46
CA SER A 44 11.87 1.32 -2.30
C SER A 44 11.14 1.65 -1.00
N SER A 45 10.26 2.66 -1.00
CA SER A 45 9.46 3.00 0.19
C SER A 45 8.56 1.83 0.64
N PHE A 46 7.92 1.13 -0.31
CA PHE A 46 7.12 -0.07 -0.01
C PHE A 46 7.98 -1.28 0.37
N LEU A 47 9.19 -1.41 -0.18
CA LEU A 47 10.13 -2.46 0.23
C LEU A 47 10.60 -2.25 1.67
N ILE A 48 10.90 -1.01 2.06
CA ILE A 48 11.23 -0.63 3.44
C ILE A 48 10.07 -0.97 4.36
N TYR A 49 8.85 -0.51 4.05
CA TYR A 49 7.64 -0.86 4.80
C TYR A 49 7.50 -2.38 4.99
N ALA A 50 7.59 -3.17 3.91
CA ALA A 50 7.43 -4.62 3.97
C ALA A 50 8.53 -5.29 4.81
N THR A 51 9.78 -4.85 4.67
CA THR A 51 10.93 -5.40 5.41
C THR A 51 10.78 -5.11 6.90
N PHE A 52 10.51 -3.87 7.27
CA PHE A 52 10.34 -3.49 8.67
C PHE A 52 9.08 -4.10 9.29
N SER A 53 8.01 -4.32 8.52
CA SER A 53 6.85 -5.06 9.02
C SER A 53 7.22 -6.48 9.44
N VAL A 54 8.05 -7.18 8.65
CA VAL A 54 8.56 -8.53 8.99
C VAL A 54 9.50 -8.49 10.19
N VAL A 55 10.36 -7.46 10.29
CA VAL A 55 11.26 -7.28 11.44
C VAL A 55 10.45 -7.03 12.71
N LEU A 56 9.47 -6.13 12.66
CA LEU A 56 8.59 -5.84 13.79
C LEU A 56 7.81 -7.07 14.22
N ASP A 57 7.32 -7.88 13.28
CA ASP A 57 6.63 -9.15 13.58
C ASP A 57 7.51 -10.17 14.29
N ARG A 58 8.83 -10.20 13.98
CA ARG A 58 9.77 -11.13 14.64
C ARG A 58 10.27 -10.65 16.01
N PHE A 59 10.42 -9.35 16.20
CA PHE A 59 11.15 -8.81 17.35
C PHE A 59 10.27 -8.00 18.31
N SER A 60 9.09 -7.55 17.90
CA SER A 60 8.20 -6.80 18.78
C SER A 60 7.56 -7.71 19.82
N THR A 61 7.58 -7.27 21.07
CA THR A 61 6.85 -7.92 22.17
C THR A 61 5.43 -7.37 22.33
N SER A 62 5.10 -6.28 21.63
CA SER A 62 3.80 -5.60 21.67
C SER A 62 3.18 -5.54 20.27
N THR A 63 2.01 -6.16 20.14
CA THR A 63 1.19 -6.16 18.92
C THR A 63 0.67 -4.77 18.56
N ILE A 64 0.42 -3.93 19.57
CA ILE A 64 -0.01 -2.53 19.39
C ILE A 64 1.09 -1.71 18.73
N ILE A 65 2.31 -1.72 19.31
CA ILE A 65 3.46 -0.97 18.77
C ILE A 65 3.81 -1.44 17.37
N GLN A 66 3.81 -2.76 17.13
CA GLN A 66 4.02 -3.33 15.81
C GLN A 66 3.02 -2.78 14.79
N ASN A 67 1.73 -2.77 15.13
CA ASN A 67 0.68 -2.28 14.24
C ASN A 67 0.85 -0.79 13.95
N GLU A 68 1.02 0.05 14.98
CA GLU A 68 1.16 1.50 14.81
C GLU A 68 2.37 1.87 13.94
N LEU A 69 3.54 1.28 14.20
CA LEU A 69 4.75 1.53 13.42
C LEU A 69 4.62 1.03 11.97
N SER A 70 4.00 -0.13 11.77
CA SER A 70 3.76 -0.67 10.42
C SER A 70 2.80 0.24 9.63
N HIS A 71 1.74 0.74 10.26
CA HIS A 71 0.82 1.69 9.64
C HIS A 71 1.49 3.03 9.33
N LEU A 72 2.35 3.53 10.22
CA LEU A 72 3.12 4.74 9.98
C LEU A 72 4.03 4.59 8.75
N LEU A 73 4.78 3.48 8.66
CA LEU A 73 5.65 3.21 7.52
C LEU A 73 4.85 3.04 6.22
N ALA A 74 3.70 2.37 6.26
CA ALA A 74 2.80 2.26 5.12
C ALA A 74 2.26 3.63 4.68
N ALA A 75 1.86 4.48 5.63
CA ALA A 75 1.39 5.83 5.34
C ALA A 75 2.49 6.68 4.69
N ILE A 76 3.73 6.59 5.17
CA ILE A 76 4.89 7.26 4.56
C ILE A 76 5.13 6.74 3.13
N ALA A 77 5.00 5.43 2.90
CA ALA A 77 5.12 4.87 1.56
C ALA A 77 4.03 5.37 0.60
N PHE A 78 2.77 5.43 1.04
CA PHE A 78 1.69 6.02 0.24
C PHE A 78 1.89 7.52 0.01
N ALA A 79 2.39 8.26 1.00
CA ALA A 79 2.69 9.69 0.85
C ALA A 79 3.81 9.91 -0.18
N GLN A 80 4.89 9.10 -0.12
CA GLN A 80 5.97 9.15 -1.08
C GLN A 80 5.49 8.81 -2.50
N GLN A 81 4.66 7.76 -2.62
CA GLN A 81 4.05 7.38 -3.89
C GLN A 81 3.17 8.51 -4.45
N PHE A 82 2.33 9.12 -3.61
CA PHE A 82 1.50 10.24 -4.01
C PHE A 82 2.34 11.43 -4.49
N LEU A 83 3.37 11.81 -3.72
CA LEU A 83 4.23 12.95 -4.05
C LEU A 83 4.97 12.75 -5.37
N LEU A 84 5.59 11.58 -5.55
CA LEU A 84 6.34 11.28 -6.77
C LEU A 84 5.42 11.18 -7.99
N ILE A 85 4.24 10.54 -7.89
CA ILE A 85 3.27 10.54 -8.99
C ILE A 85 2.71 11.94 -9.25
N HIS A 86 2.49 12.76 -8.22
CA HIS A 86 1.99 14.11 -8.40
C HIS A 86 2.98 14.99 -9.15
N LEU A 87 4.26 14.92 -8.77
CA LEU A 87 5.32 15.68 -9.43
C LEU A 87 5.56 15.16 -10.85
N HIS A 88 5.69 13.85 -11.02
CA HIS A 88 5.83 13.18 -12.32
C HIS A 88 4.66 13.49 -13.26
N SER A 89 3.42 13.48 -12.75
CA SER A 89 2.23 13.77 -13.55
C SER A 89 2.12 15.23 -14.00
N ARG A 90 2.89 16.17 -13.42
CA ARG A 90 2.98 17.54 -13.97
C ARG A 90 3.69 17.58 -15.31
N ASP A 91 4.50 16.57 -15.61
CA ASP A 91 5.22 16.46 -16.88
C ASP A 91 4.36 15.78 -17.97
N HIS A 92 3.30 15.07 -17.58
CA HIS A 92 2.34 14.41 -18.47
C HIS A 92 1.03 15.19 -18.63
N MET A 93 0.99 16.13 -19.58
CA MET A 93 -0.24 16.84 -19.95
C MET A 93 -1.10 15.99 -20.92
N GLY A 94 -2.38 15.76 -20.61
CA GLY A 94 -3.34 15.11 -21.52
C GLY A 94 -3.97 13.84 -20.95
N ILE A 95 -3.97 12.75 -21.72
CA ILE A 95 -4.64 11.49 -21.35
C ILE A 95 -3.93 10.77 -20.19
N GLU A 96 -2.60 10.71 -20.24
CA GLU A 96 -1.77 10.06 -19.21
C GLU A 96 -1.90 10.78 -17.87
N GLY A 97 -1.86 12.12 -17.88
CA GLY A 97 -2.16 12.93 -16.70
C GLY A 97 -3.54 12.65 -16.10
N GLN A 98 -4.57 12.40 -16.92
CA GLN A 98 -5.90 12.05 -16.40
C GLN A 98 -5.90 10.69 -15.68
N TYR A 99 -5.21 9.69 -16.25
CA TYR A 99 -5.03 8.38 -15.62
C TYR A 99 -4.31 8.50 -14.26
N HIS A 100 -3.23 9.27 -14.21
CA HIS A 100 -2.46 9.52 -12.98
C HIS A 100 -3.24 10.34 -11.94
N TYR A 101 -4.03 11.32 -12.36
CA TYR A 101 -4.89 12.08 -11.46
C TYR A 101 -5.89 11.17 -10.72
N LEU A 102 -6.55 10.26 -11.44
CA LEU A 102 -7.48 9.31 -10.83
C LEU A 102 -6.76 8.31 -9.92
N LEU A 103 -5.53 7.91 -10.28
CA LEU A 103 -4.68 7.08 -9.42
C LEU A 103 -4.30 7.82 -8.11
N GLN A 104 -3.97 9.11 -8.18
CA GLN A 104 -3.65 9.94 -7.01
C GLN A 104 -4.83 10.00 -6.02
N ILE A 105 -6.07 10.01 -6.50
CA ILE A 105 -7.27 9.93 -5.65
C ILE A 105 -7.31 8.60 -4.89
N LEU A 106 -7.08 7.46 -5.58
CA LEU A 106 -7.06 6.14 -4.94
C LEU A 106 -5.93 6.02 -3.90
N ILE A 107 -4.74 6.53 -4.21
CA ILE A 107 -3.61 6.56 -3.27
C ILE A 107 -3.97 7.41 -2.05
N SER A 108 -4.62 8.56 -2.25
CA SER A 108 -5.05 9.42 -1.15
C SER A 108 -6.04 8.71 -0.21
N ILE A 109 -6.98 7.92 -0.77
CA ILE A 109 -7.90 7.11 0.03
C ILE A 109 -7.12 6.05 0.83
N CYS A 110 -6.16 5.35 0.21
CA CYS A 110 -5.32 4.37 0.88
C CYS A 110 -4.46 5.00 1.99
N PHE A 111 -3.89 6.18 1.73
CA PHE A 111 -3.12 6.96 2.68
C PHE A 111 -3.96 7.35 3.91
N VAL A 112 -5.11 7.99 3.69
CA VAL A 112 -6.00 8.44 4.78
C VAL A 112 -6.51 7.26 5.59
N THR A 113 -6.97 6.18 4.94
CA THR A 113 -7.44 4.99 5.66
C THR A 113 -6.32 4.27 6.41
N THR A 114 -5.08 4.33 5.92
CA THR A 114 -3.90 3.82 6.64
C THR A 114 -3.61 4.64 7.89
N LEU A 115 -3.67 5.98 7.82
CA LEU A 115 -3.54 6.85 8.99
C LEU A 115 -4.68 6.64 10.00
N MET A 116 -5.93 6.50 9.52
CA MET A 116 -7.07 6.18 10.38
C MET A 116 -6.87 4.83 11.09
N GLY A 117 -6.17 3.87 10.49
CA GLY A 117 -5.83 2.59 11.11
C GLY A 117 -4.95 2.70 12.36
N ILE A 118 -4.21 3.80 12.51
CA ILE A 118 -3.43 4.08 13.73
C ILE A 118 -4.38 4.44 14.89
N GLY A 119 -5.34 5.34 14.66
CA GLY A 119 -6.30 5.76 15.69
C GLY A 119 -7.46 4.78 15.92
N PHE A 120 -7.77 3.94 14.92
CA PHE A 120 -8.89 3.00 14.94
C PHE A 120 -8.48 1.57 14.54
N PRO A 121 -7.55 0.94 15.27
CA PRO A 121 -6.95 -0.35 14.87
C PRO A 121 -7.94 -1.52 14.79
N MET A 122 -9.06 -1.45 15.53
CA MET A 122 -10.10 -2.49 15.55
C MET A 122 -11.28 -2.21 14.61
N SER A 123 -11.22 -1.17 13.77
CA SER A 123 -12.31 -0.84 12.86
C SER A 123 -12.29 -1.72 11.62
N PHE A 124 -13.26 -2.64 11.54
CA PHE A 124 -13.49 -3.47 10.35
C PHE A 124 -13.62 -2.60 9.10
N LEU A 125 -14.40 -1.52 9.16
CA LEU A 125 -14.65 -0.65 8.01
C LEU A 125 -13.37 0.01 7.50
N VAL A 126 -12.52 0.53 8.39
CA VAL A 126 -11.24 1.15 8.00
C VAL A 126 -10.33 0.13 7.33
N CYS A 127 -10.20 -1.07 7.91
CA CYS A 127 -9.40 -2.14 7.33
C CYS A 127 -9.96 -2.62 5.98
N PHE A 128 -11.28 -2.76 5.86
CA PHE A 128 -11.97 -3.19 4.66
C PHE A 128 -11.80 -2.18 3.53
N VAL A 129 -12.10 -0.89 3.77
CA VAL A 129 -11.95 0.17 2.76
C VAL A 129 -10.50 0.30 2.32
N ARG A 130 -9.53 0.23 3.24
CA ARG A 130 -8.11 0.23 2.88
C ARG A 130 -7.75 -0.95 1.97
N SER A 131 -8.17 -2.15 2.34
CA SER A 131 -7.85 -3.37 1.58
C SER A 131 -8.44 -3.33 0.18
N VAL A 132 -9.71 -2.92 0.06
CA VAL A 132 -10.38 -2.74 -1.24
C VAL A 132 -9.72 -1.62 -2.04
N GLY A 133 -9.33 -0.52 -1.39
CA GLY A 133 -8.62 0.60 -2.00
C GLY A 133 -7.27 0.17 -2.61
N ILE A 134 -6.48 -0.63 -1.89
CA ILE A 134 -5.19 -1.15 -2.37
C ILE A 134 -5.40 -2.07 -3.58
N ILE A 135 -6.41 -2.94 -3.55
CA ILE A 135 -6.76 -3.79 -4.70
C ILE A 135 -7.16 -2.92 -5.89
N PHE A 136 -8.01 -1.92 -5.67
CA PHE A 136 -8.43 -1.02 -6.73
C PHE A 136 -7.24 -0.25 -7.32
N GLN A 137 -6.36 0.29 -6.48
CA GLN A 137 -5.14 0.95 -6.91
C GLN A 137 -4.30 0.04 -7.82
N GLY A 138 -4.10 -1.23 -7.44
CA GLY A 138 -3.38 -2.20 -8.25
C GLY A 138 -4.06 -2.52 -9.59
N LEU A 139 -5.39 -2.74 -9.56
CA LEU A 139 -6.17 -2.97 -10.78
C LEU A 139 -6.10 -1.78 -11.75
N TRP A 140 -6.20 -0.56 -11.22
CA TRP A 140 -6.12 0.67 -12.01
C TRP A 140 -4.74 0.87 -12.62
N LEU A 141 -3.67 0.61 -11.87
CA LEU A 141 -2.29 0.62 -12.39
C LEU A 141 -2.10 -0.35 -13.55
N MET A 142 -2.53 -1.60 -13.37
CA MET A 142 -2.44 -2.62 -14.44
C MET A 142 -3.23 -2.19 -15.68
N PHE A 143 -4.46 -1.72 -15.48
CA PHE A 143 -5.34 -1.29 -16.56
C PHE A 143 -4.79 -0.07 -17.32
N MET A 144 -4.27 0.94 -16.60
CA MET A 144 -3.57 2.08 -17.18
C MET A 144 -2.40 1.62 -18.04
N GLY A 145 -1.57 0.70 -17.53
CA GLY A 145 -0.44 0.13 -18.28
C GLY A 145 -0.87 -0.51 -19.59
N PHE A 146 -1.94 -1.32 -19.57
CA PHE A 146 -2.50 -1.91 -20.81
C PHE A 146 -3.00 -0.84 -21.78
N MET A 147 -3.78 0.13 -21.30
CA MET A 147 -4.41 1.14 -22.16
C MET A 147 -3.41 2.11 -22.80
N LEU A 148 -2.32 2.44 -22.11
CA LEU A 148 -1.32 3.40 -22.61
C LEU A 148 -0.21 2.72 -23.43
N PHE A 149 0.19 1.49 -23.09
CA PHE A 149 1.38 0.87 -23.67
C PHE A 149 1.10 -0.37 -24.54
N THR A 150 -0.17 -0.71 -24.78
CA THR A 150 -0.53 -1.80 -25.71
C THR A 150 -0.99 -1.22 -27.06
N PRO A 151 -0.28 -1.50 -28.18
CA PRO A 151 -0.68 -1.04 -29.49
C PRO A 151 -2.12 -1.44 -29.83
N GLY A 152 -2.91 -0.49 -30.33
CA GLY A 152 -4.31 -0.72 -30.72
C GLY A 152 -5.35 -0.49 -29.62
N TYR A 153 -4.93 -0.22 -28.39
CA TYR A 153 -5.83 0.26 -27.32
C TYR A 153 -5.92 1.78 -27.24
N GLU A 154 -5.17 2.50 -28.08
CA GLU A 154 -5.18 3.96 -28.10
C GLU A 154 -6.56 4.50 -28.50
N PRO A 155 -7.10 5.53 -27.81
CA PRO A 155 -8.35 6.16 -28.22
C PRO A 155 -8.25 6.70 -29.64
N LYS A 156 -9.36 6.63 -30.38
CA LYS A 156 -9.43 7.16 -31.74
C LYS A 156 -8.84 8.59 -31.79
N GLY A 157 -8.02 8.86 -32.80
CA GLY A 157 -7.38 10.17 -32.98
C GLY A 157 -6.23 10.47 -32.01
N CYS A 158 -5.84 9.50 -31.16
CA CYS A 158 -4.62 9.52 -30.38
C CYS A 158 -3.67 8.42 -30.87
N PHE A 159 -2.38 8.63 -30.68
CA PHE A 159 -1.31 7.77 -31.15
C PHE A 159 -0.12 7.85 -30.20
N THR A 160 0.62 6.75 -30.09
CA THR A 160 1.86 6.73 -29.32
C THR A 160 2.99 7.35 -30.15
N LYS A 161 3.68 8.35 -29.60
CA LYS A 161 4.84 9.00 -30.21
C LYS A 161 6.05 8.82 -29.30
N LEU A 162 7.18 8.43 -29.87
CA LEU A 162 8.46 8.46 -29.17
C LEU A 162 8.97 9.90 -29.13
N GLU A 163 9.11 10.47 -27.93
CA GLU A 163 9.60 11.82 -27.69
C GLU A 163 10.84 11.73 -26.79
N GLY A 164 12.03 11.91 -27.38
CA GLY A 164 13.28 11.50 -26.73
C GLY A 164 13.37 9.98 -26.62
N ASP A 165 13.55 9.47 -25.39
CA ASP A 165 13.63 8.04 -25.07
C ASP A 165 12.32 7.46 -24.50
N GLN A 166 11.23 8.24 -24.45
CA GLN A 166 9.97 7.83 -23.82
C GLN A 166 8.78 7.85 -24.78
N TYR A 167 7.91 6.85 -24.65
CA TYR A 167 6.67 6.76 -25.40
C TYR A 167 5.59 7.59 -24.70
N MET A 168 5.08 8.61 -25.39
CA MET A 168 3.99 9.46 -24.90
C MET A 168 2.79 9.38 -25.83
N VAL A 169 1.59 9.30 -25.26
CA VAL A 169 0.35 9.31 -26.06
C VAL A 169 -0.06 10.75 -26.38
N ARG A 170 -0.11 11.08 -27.68
CA ARG A 170 -0.55 12.39 -28.18
C ARG A 170 -1.85 12.24 -28.96
N CYS A 171 -2.66 13.30 -29.00
CA CYS A 171 -3.90 13.34 -29.78
C CYS A 171 -3.82 14.42 -30.86
N ASN A 172 -4.44 14.15 -32.02
CA ASN A 172 -4.37 15.01 -33.21
C ASN A 172 -5.02 16.39 -33.00
N ASP A 173 -6.09 16.44 -32.21
CA ASP A 173 -6.92 17.62 -32.03
C ASP A 173 -7.61 17.62 -30.66
N GLU A 174 -8.11 18.78 -30.24
CA GLU A 174 -8.78 18.96 -28.94
C GLU A 174 -10.04 18.08 -28.80
N LYS A 175 -10.77 17.78 -29.88
CA LYS A 175 -11.95 16.90 -29.80
C LYS A 175 -11.53 15.45 -29.56
N ALA A 176 -10.46 14.99 -30.19
CA ALA A 176 -9.87 13.69 -29.91
C ALA A 176 -9.38 13.58 -28.46
N LEU A 177 -8.69 14.61 -27.95
CA LEU A 177 -8.25 14.67 -26.56
C LEU A 177 -9.43 14.65 -25.58
N HIS A 178 -10.44 15.49 -25.79
CA HIS A 178 -11.63 15.53 -24.94
C HIS A 178 -12.36 14.18 -24.92
N ARG A 179 -12.48 13.51 -26.08
CA ARG A 179 -13.03 12.15 -26.17
C ARG A 179 -12.19 11.17 -25.35
N ALA A 180 -10.87 11.20 -25.50
CA ALA A 180 -9.96 10.31 -24.79
C ALA A 180 -10.12 10.46 -23.27
N ILE A 181 -10.05 11.69 -22.75
CA ILE A 181 -10.26 12.00 -21.32
C ILE A 181 -11.63 11.50 -20.84
N SER A 182 -12.69 11.74 -21.63
CA SER A 182 -14.03 11.27 -21.28
C SER A 182 -14.12 9.75 -21.18
N LEU A 183 -13.41 9.02 -22.05
CA LEU A 183 -13.33 7.56 -22.00
C LEU A 183 -12.59 7.08 -20.74
N VAL A 184 -11.48 7.72 -20.35
CA VAL A 184 -10.78 7.41 -19.09
C VAL A 184 -11.71 7.57 -17.90
N ASN A 185 -12.48 8.68 -17.85
CA ASN A 185 -13.43 8.93 -16.78
C ASN A 185 -14.56 7.90 -16.73
N LEU A 186 -15.07 7.48 -17.89
CA LEU A 186 -16.11 6.45 -17.97
C LEU A 186 -15.56 5.08 -17.51
N GLN A 187 -14.35 4.71 -17.95
CA GLN A 187 -13.68 3.50 -17.51
C GLN A 187 -13.50 3.48 -16.00
N PHE A 188 -12.95 4.56 -15.43
CA PHE A 188 -12.80 4.68 -13.97
C PHE A 188 -14.14 4.60 -13.25
N SER A 189 -15.20 5.22 -13.79
CA SER A 189 -16.55 5.14 -13.23
C SER A 189 -17.07 3.70 -13.16
N TRP A 190 -16.79 2.87 -14.17
CA TRP A 190 -17.16 1.45 -14.15
C TRP A 190 -16.36 0.66 -13.12
N PHE A 191 -15.06 0.92 -12.97
CA PHE A 191 -14.28 0.31 -11.89
C PHE A 191 -14.80 0.73 -10.51
N LEU A 192 -15.15 2.01 -10.35
CA LEU A 192 -15.69 2.57 -9.10
C LEU A 192 -17.01 1.91 -8.69
N ILE A 193 -17.80 1.42 -9.64
CA ILE A 193 -19.02 0.65 -9.39
C ILE A 193 -18.70 -0.84 -9.19
N GLY A 194 -17.88 -1.42 -10.07
CA GLY A 194 -17.61 -2.85 -10.11
C GLY A 194 -16.79 -3.36 -8.93
N VAL A 195 -15.75 -2.63 -8.51
CA VAL A 195 -14.88 -3.05 -7.41
C VAL A 195 -15.64 -3.14 -6.08
N PRO A 196 -16.47 -2.16 -5.67
CA PRO A 196 -17.29 -2.31 -4.47
C PRO A 196 -18.31 -3.43 -4.56
N ILE A 197 -18.99 -3.61 -5.71
CA ILE A 197 -19.94 -4.72 -5.89
C ILE A 197 -19.21 -6.06 -5.68
N PHE A 198 -18.04 -6.22 -6.30
CA PHE A 198 -17.21 -7.41 -6.14
C PHE A 198 -16.80 -7.60 -4.68
N ALA A 199 -16.26 -6.57 -4.03
CA ALA A 199 -15.77 -6.65 -2.65
C ALA A 199 -16.88 -7.02 -1.65
N VAL A 200 -18.05 -6.39 -1.74
CA VAL A 200 -19.20 -6.70 -0.87
C VAL A 200 -19.74 -8.09 -1.16
N SER A 201 -19.88 -8.47 -2.43
CA SER A 201 -20.35 -9.81 -2.81
C SER A 201 -19.39 -10.90 -2.34
N PHE A 202 -18.08 -10.67 -2.49
CA PHE A 202 -17.03 -11.56 -2.01
C PHE A 202 -17.09 -11.70 -0.48
N TYR A 203 -17.21 -10.59 0.25
CA TYR A 203 -17.39 -10.60 1.71
C TYR A 203 -18.63 -11.40 2.12
N LEU A 204 -19.79 -11.16 1.50
CA LEU A 204 -21.03 -11.89 1.79
C LEU A 204 -20.90 -13.38 1.49
N SER A 205 -20.24 -13.74 0.39
CA SER A 205 -19.96 -15.14 0.04
C SER A 205 -19.07 -15.80 1.09
N MET A 206 -17.99 -15.14 1.52
CA MET A 206 -17.11 -15.64 2.57
C MET A 206 -17.85 -15.78 3.91
N ALA A 207 -18.64 -14.78 4.28
CA ALA A 207 -19.45 -14.81 5.50
C ALA A 207 -20.47 -15.95 5.48
N ARG A 208 -21.08 -16.24 4.33
CA ARG A 208 -22.01 -17.37 4.19
C ARG A 208 -21.29 -18.72 4.26
N CYS A 209 -20.14 -18.86 3.59
CA CYS A 209 -19.41 -20.14 3.53
C CYS A 209 -18.73 -20.51 4.86
N TYR A 210 -18.26 -19.50 5.62
CA TYR A 210 -17.45 -19.71 6.82
C TYR A 210 -18.14 -19.26 8.11
N GLY A 211 -19.16 -18.40 8.05
CA GLY A 211 -19.78 -17.79 9.24
C GLY A 211 -20.60 -18.74 10.11
N GLU A 212 -21.03 -19.90 9.59
CA GLU A 212 -21.73 -20.92 10.37
C GLU A 212 -20.78 -21.81 11.20
N LYS A 213 -19.46 -21.75 10.97
CA LYS A 213 -18.48 -22.73 11.52
C LYS A 213 -17.42 -22.13 12.46
N VAL A 214 -17.47 -20.84 12.76
CA VAL A 214 -16.43 -20.20 13.58
C VAL A 214 -17.05 -19.67 14.86
N GLU A 215 -17.09 -20.53 15.88
CA GLU A 215 -17.12 -20.08 17.26
C GLU A 215 -15.79 -19.37 17.49
N TYR A 216 -15.80 -18.04 17.43
CA TYR A 216 -14.60 -17.22 17.64
C TYR A 216 -14.09 -17.48 19.07
N VAL A 217 -13.08 -18.35 19.21
CA VAL A 217 -12.23 -18.36 20.41
C VAL A 217 -11.49 -17.03 20.39
N SER A 218 -12.03 -16.05 21.10
CA SER A 218 -11.43 -14.74 21.29
C SER A 218 -10.04 -14.91 21.90
N LEU A 219 -9.00 -14.71 21.09
CA LEU A 219 -7.60 -14.60 21.52
C LEU A 219 -7.39 -13.49 22.58
N MET A 220 -8.35 -12.56 22.70
CA MET A 220 -8.37 -11.55 23.76
C MET A 220 -8.56 -12.17 25.16
N LYS A 221 -9.14 -13.38 25.24
CA LYS A 221 -9.25 -14.12 26.51
C LYS A 221 -7.90 -14.65 26.98
N GLU A 222 -6.94 -14.94 26.10
CA GLU A 222 -5.61 -15.35 26.55
C GLU A 222 -4.73 -14.17 26.99
N GLU A 223 -4.82 -13.03 26.31
CA GLU A 223 -4.03 -11.83 26.71
C GLU A 223 -4.54 -11.21 28.01
N HIS A 224 -5.86 -11.12 28.22
CA HIS A 224 -6.42 -10.59 29.47
C HIS A 224 -6.14 -11.49 30.68
N TYR A 225 -6.18 -12.82 30.51
CA TYR A 225 -5.80 -13.76 31.58
C TYR A 225 -4.28 -13.76 31.84
N ARG A 226 -3.44 -13.44 30.86
CA ARG A 226 -1.98 -13.33 31.05
C ARG A 226 -1.59 -12.03 31.76
N GLU A 227 -2.32 -10.94 31.54
CA GLU A 227 -2.17 -9.69 32.31
C GLU A 227 -2.76 -9.78 33.73
N ASP A 228 -3.93 -10.41 33.89
CA ASP A 228 -4.56 -10.59 35.22
C ASP A 228 -3.87 -11.67 36.05
N GLY A 229 -3.29 -12.69 35.40
CA GLY A 229 -2.44 -13.70 36.05
C GLY A 229 -1.11 -13.14 36.54
N LEU A 230 -0.58 -12.11 35.88
CA LEU A 230 0.65 -11.43 36.29
C LEU A 230 0.41 -10.40 37.39
N LYS A 231 -0.79 -9.81 37.46
CA LYS A 231 -1.20 -8.90 38.55
C LYS A 231 -1.58 -9.61 39.85
N LYS A 232 -1.71 -10.94 39.87
CA LYS A 232 -2.05 -11.71 41.08
C LYS A 232 -0.85 -12.23 41.88
N PHE A 233 0.37 -11.86 41.50
CA PHE A 233 1.53 -11.95 42.41
C PHE A 233 1.60 -10.67 43.28
N ASP A 234 0.53 -10.40 44.01
CA ASP A 234 0.59 -9.46 45.14
C ASP A 234 1.48 -10.07 46.22
N VAL A 235 2.54 -9.33 46.53
CA VAL A 235 3.60 -9.62 47.50
C VAL A 235 3.08 -9.42 48.94
N GLU A 236 1.92 -9.99 49.25
CA GLU A 236 1.28 -9.87 50.58
C GLU A 236 1.12 -11.22 51.30
N SER A 237 1.92 -12.23 50.92
CA SER A 237 1.95 -13.55 51.59
C SER A 237 3.22 -13.83 52.41
N GLN A 238 4.15 -12.87 52.57
CA GLN A 238 5.35 -13.09 53.39
C GLN A 238 5.35 -12.49 54.80
N CYS A 239 4.24 -11.88 55.27
CA CYS A 239 4.18 -11.34 56.63
C CYS A 239 3.30 -12.13 57.61
N GLN A 240 3.16 -13.46 57.43
CA GLN A 240 2.35 -14.28 58.36
C GLN A 240 2.93 -15.65 58.72
N LYS A 241 4.26 -15.82 58.66
CA LYS A 241 4.95 -17.02 59.17
C LYS A 241 6.21 -16.76 60.01
N ILE A 242 6.36 -15.59 60.65
CA ILE A 242 7.47 -15.31 61.56
C ILE A 242 7.03 -15.01 63.01
N THR A 243 5.72 -14.98 63.31
CA THR A 243 5.23 -14.62 64.67
C THR A 243 4.41 -15.71 65.36
N THR A 244 4.62 -16.98 65.04
CA THR A 244 3.96 -18.12 65.74
C THR A 244 4.92 -19.30 66.00
N GLY A 245 6.20 -19.02 66.26
CA GLY A 245 7.21 -20.05 66.52
C GLY A 245 8.10 -19.86 67.75
N VAL A 246 7.83 -18.86 68.60
CA VAL A 246 8.58 -18.65 69.86
C VAL A 246 7.64 -18.13 70.94
N GLN A 247 6.84 -19.01 71.53
CA GLN A 247 6.43 -18.98 72.94
C GLN A 247 5.74 -20.32 73.26
N GLU A 248 6.08 -20.93 74.41
CA GLU A 248 5.54 -22.17 75.00
C GLU A 248 6.19 -23.50 74.59
N GLN A 249 7.35 -23.78 75.22
CA GLN A 249 7.50 -24.99 76.03
C GLN A 249 8.23 -24.62 77.34
N ILE A 250 7.48 -24.66 78.44
CA ILE A 250 7.95 -25.13 79.75
C ILE A 250 7.57 -26.61 79.80
#